data_AF-A0A3A6KCE8-F1
#
_entry.id   AF-A0A3A6KCE8-F1
#
_cell.length_a   1.000
_cell.length_b   1.000
_cell.length_c   1.000
_cell.angle_alpha   90.00
_cell.angle_beta   90.00
_cell.angle_gamma   90.00
#
_symmetry.space_group_name_H-M   'P 1'
#
loop_
_entity.id
_entity.type
_entity.pdbx_description
1 polymer ?
#
loop_
_entity_poly.entity_id
_entity_poly.type
_entity_poly.pdbx_seq_one_letter_code
_entity_poly.pdbx_strand_id
1 'polypeptide(L)'
;MDLIRNTIEGLLYDFPIELMGNYITKDDSIDINEILIDIIKRKDVSFTQTDISLLSEVINDTWCTDAEFGISPETSSLTNRILLLMTEFSKHVLNLAGLHNPTVRFNELLRWRTLSLKVGEDILVLPLLARYDTLCRIKRKRFLWPMVLEHDNLRLNAILDEELSDTHSHINAATDVFEFNWLRLMNMPGRKKDKGTFWISSAKKDYDLISRAGNNHYPLPCWAVIAATVRAMLWASVTENEDACPITRVMVEEMLESEDSIYNKLESLNPLIATFLENALETSNGIKIDYAIDARDFISDVPSSPYLVHHGERNFLYQWFKSFFDNEHGARENADLMLLYLIIKCKVRREFVQTNNLRGFVNFQDYDHEKVSTLDTEEEKWEKAFREITYRYAVQTSCGDKKRFNLEARVTPNNIRSVRKMNYRQAIFGDSDFLQRNDNPSITLIAHFIKGVDNSHVDMLIYGKH
;
A
#
# COMPACT_ATOMS: atom_id res chain seq x y z
N MET A 1 10.17 -21.18 -6.90
CA MET A 1 9.22 -20.14 -6.43
C MET A 1 9.70 -19.43 -5.17
N ASP A 2 10.25 -20.13 -4.18
CA ASP A 2 10.65 -19.49 -2.92
C ASP A 2 11.82 -18.51 -3.07
N LEU A 3 12.75 -18.77 -4.00
CA LEU A 3 13.86 -17.85 -4.31
C LEU A 3 13.40 -16.51 -4.91
N ILE A 4 12.55 -16.52 -5.96
CA ILE A 4 12.00 -15.28 -6.53
C ILE A 4 11.13 -14.53 -5.52
N ARG A 5 10.36 -15.25 -4.70
CA ARG A 5 9.58 -14.66 -3.61
C ARG A 5 10.47 -13.91 -2.61
N ASN A 6 11.54 -14.56 -2.14
CA ASN A 6 12.51 -13.95 -1.23
C ASN A 6 13.26 -12.79 -1.90
N THR A 7 13.44 -12.83 -3.22
CA THR A 7 14.05 -11.74 -4.01
C THR A 7 13.16 -10.50 -4.05
N ILE A 8 11.86 -10.65 -4.32
CA ILE A 8 10.90 -9.54 -4.28
C ILE A 8 10.80 -8.97 -2.87
N GLU A 9 10.77 -9.83 -1.85
CA GLU A 9 10.77 -9.38 -0.46
C GLU A 9 12.05 -8.59 -0.13
N GLY A 10 13.21 -9.09 -0.55
CA GLY A 10 14.48 -8.39 -0.36
C GLY A 10 14.49 -7.02 -1.03
N LEU A 11 13.95 -6.91 -2.25
CA LEU A 11 13.91 -5.67 -3.03
C LEU A 11 12.93 -4.64 -2.48
N LEU A 12 11.69 -5.03 -2.18
CA LEU A 12 10.62 -4.07 -1.85
C LEU A 12 10.53 -3.81 -0.34
N TYR A 13 10.85 -4.80 0.49
CA TYR A 13 10.63 -4.72 1.93
C TYR A 13 11.93 -4.46 2.72
N ASP A 14 13.02 -5.13 2.36
CA ASP A 14 14.29 -5.02 3.10
C ASP A 14 15.27 -4.01 2.52
N PHE A 15 15.18 -3.69 1.22
CA PHE A 15 16.13 -2.80 0.55
C PHE A 15 16.16 -1.42 1.21
N PRO A 16 17.33 -0.87 1.55
CA PRO A 16 17.44 0.46 2.17
C PRO A 16 16.98 1.56 1.22
N ILE A 17 16.03 2.40 1.65
CA ILE A 17 15.45 3.47 0.81
C ILE A 17 16.56 4.47 0.42
N GLU A 18 17.46 4.75 1.35
CA GLU A 18 18.58 5.68 1.21
C GLU A 18 19.50 5.28 0.06
N LEU A 19 19.75 3.97 -0.12
CA LEU A 19 20.58 3.47 -1.21
C LEU A 19 19.88 3.63 -2.56
N MET A 20 18.55 3.47 -2.61
CA MET A 20 17.78 3.75 -3.82
C MET A 20 17.79 5.24 -4.17
N GLY A 21 17.66 6.12 -3.16
CA GLY A 21 17.77 7.56 -3.34
C GLY A 21 19.14 8.01 -3.86
N ASN A 22 20.22 7.39 -3.34
CA ASN A 22 21.58 7.65 -3.83
C ASN A 22 21.79 7.15 -5.26
N TYR A 23 21.25 5.98 -5.59
CA TYR A 23 21.29 5.43 -6.96
C TYR A 23 20.63 6.40 -7.97
N ILE A 24 19.48 6.98 -7.60
CA ILE A 24 18.77 7.93 -8.46
C ILE A 24 19.54 9.25 -8.64
N THR A 25 20.21 9.73 -7.59
CA THR A 25 20.84 11.05 -7.58
C THR A 25 22.27 11.05 -8.10
N LYS A 26 23.17 10.22 -7.55
CA LYS A 26 24.62 10.46 -7.66
C LYS A 26 25.53 9.22 -7.44
N ASP A 27 25.23 8.02 -7.95
CA ASP A 27 26.25 6.96 -7.88
C ASP A 27 26.13 5.78 -8.88
N ASP A 28 27.01 5.74 -9.88
CA ASP A 28 27.22 4.55 -10.73
C ASP A 28 27.87 3.38 -9.95
N SER A 29 28.35 3.59 -8.71
CA SER A 29 28.96 2.54 -7.89
C SER A 29 27.96 1.70 -7.10
N ILE A 30 26.69 2.11 -7.03
CA ILE A 30 25.65 1.34 -6.33
C ILE A 30 25.09 0.26 -7.26
N ASP A 31 25.56 -0.97 -7.06
CA ASP A 31 24.97 -2.13 -7.71
C ASP A 31 23.77 -2.67 -6.90
N ILE A 32 22.56 -2.38 -7.39
CA ILE A 32 21.31 -2.87 -6.82
C ILE A 32 21.30 -4.41 -6.74
N ASN A 33 21.81 -5.11 -7.76
CA ASN A 33 21.88 -6.57 -7.75
C ASN A 33 22.81 -7.08 -6.65
N GLU A 34 23.99 -6.47 -6.48
CA GLU A 34 24.93 -6.84 -5.42
C GLU A 34 24.30 -6.70 -4.03
N ILE A 35 23.67 -5.54 -3.77
CA ILE A 35 22.99 -5.26 -2.49
C ILE A 35 21.86 -6.27 -2.26
N LEU A 36 21.05 -6.53 -3.29
CA LEU A 36 19.94 -7.48 -3.19
C LEU A 36 20.42 -8.90 -2.88
N ILE A 37 21.49 -9.34 -3.54
CA ILE A 37 22.13 -10.63 -3.26
C ILE A 37 22.62 -10.69 -1.81
N ASP A 38 23.24 -9.62 -1.31
CA ASP A 38 23.70 -9.55 0.08
C ASP A 38 22.55 -9.58 1.10
N ILE A 39 21.40 -8.96 0.78
CA ILE A 39 20.19 -9.03 1.61
C ILE A 39 19.73 -10.48 1.70
N ILE A 40 19.60 -11.14 0.56
CA ILE A 40 19.08 -12.52 0.48
C ILE A 40 20.02 -13.50 1.21
N LYS A 41 21.34 -13.35 1.03
CA LYS A 41 22.36 -14.13 1.77
C LYS A 41 22.19 -14.07 3.28
N ARG A 42 21.89 -12.89 3.83
CA ARG A 42 21.78 -12.67 5.28
C ARG A 42 20.45 -13.14 5.85
N LYS A 43 19.41 -13.12 5.02
CA LYS A 43 18.03 -13.33 5.43
C LYS A 43 17.64 -14.80 5.53
N ASP A 44 18.00 -15.59 4.52
CA ASP A 44 17.53 -16.95 4.41
C ASP A 44 18.70 -17.92 4.29
N VAL A 45 19.05 -18.51 5.44
CA VAL A 45 20.13 -19.49 5.56
C VAL A 45 19.82 -20.83 4.90
N SER A 46 18.60 -21.04 4.40
CA SER A 46 18.23 -22.27 3.69
C SER A 46 18.77 -22.33 2.25
N PHE A 47 19.16 -21.19 1.67
CA PHE A 47 19.76 -21.16 0.34
C PHE A 47 21.22 -21.56 0.37
N THR A 48 21.62 -22.41 -0.58
CA THR A 48 23.01 -22.83 -0.72
C THR A 48 23.85 -21.70 -1.32
N GLN A 49 25.17 -21.77 -1.12
CA GLN A 49 26.09 -20.85 -1.78
C GLN A 49 25.96 -20.89 -3.32
N THR A 50 25.59 -22.05 -3.87
CA THR A 50 25.31 -22.23 -5.30
C THR A 50 24.07 -21.47 -5.72
N ASP A 51 22.96 -21.59 -4.98
CA ASP A 51 21.72 -20.84 -5.25
C ASP A 51 21.98 -19.33 -5.27
N ILE A 52 22.75 -18.84 -4.30
CA ILE A 52 23.16 -17.44 -4.21
C ILE A 52 24.07 -17.03 -5.37
N SER A 53 24.99 -17.89 -5.79
CA SER A 53 25.91 -17.58 -6.90
C SER A 53 25.20 -17.50 -8.25
N LEU A 54 24.14 -18.29 -8.44
CA LEU A 54 23.32 -18.29 -9.66
C LEU A 54 22.25 -17.21 -9.64
N LEU A 55 21.95 -16.62 -8.48
CA LEU A 55 20.87 -15.65 -8.33
C LEU A 55 21.04 -14.43 -9.26
N SER A 56 22.26 -13.92 -9.43
CA SER A 56 22.52 -12.80 -10.34
C SER A 56 22.18 -13.15 -11.78
N GLU A 57 22.58 -14.34 -12.23
CA GLU A 57 22.31 -14.85 -13.58
C GLU A 57 20.80 -15.04 -13.79
N VAL A 58 20.12 -15.68 -12.83
CA VAL A 58 18.67 -15.93 -12.92
C VAL A 58 17.86 -14.62 -12.90
N ILE A 59 18.24 -13.64 -12.07
CA ILE A 59 17.63 -12.31 -12.08
C ILE A 59 17.81 -11.67 -13.45
N ASN A 60 19.04 -11.63 -13.97
CA ASN A 60 19.33 -10.89 -15.18
C ASN A 60 18.79 -11.55 -16.46
N ASP A 61 18.86 -12.87 -16.56
CA ASP A 61 18.67 -13.59 -17.82
C ASP A 61 17.32 -14.32 -17.89
N THR A 62 16.64 -14.51 -16.75
CA THR A 62 15.37 -15.24 -16.70
C THR A 62 14.21 -14.43 -16.15
N TRP A 63 14.34 -13.84 -14.96
CA TRP A 63 13.20 -13.21 -14.29
C TRP A 63 12.96 -11.75 -14.67
N CYS A 64 14.02 -11.03 -15.06
CA CYS A 64 13.95 -9.61 -15.41
C CYS A 64 14.07 -9.41 -16.93
N THR A 65 13.37 -10.25 -17.70
CA THR A 65 13.29 -10.15 -19.17
C THR A 65 11.86 -10.37 -19.66
N ASP A 66 11.45 -9.66 -20.71
CA ASP A 66 10.17 -9.84 -21.36
C ASP A 66 10.30 -9.65 -22.88
N ALA A 67 10.35 -10.76 -23.61
CA ALA A 67 10.56 -10.76 -25.05
C ALA A 67 9.41 -10.08 -25.82
N GLU A 68 8.17 -10.19 -25.34
CA GLU A 68 7.00 -9.59 -25.99
C GLU A 68 7.08 -8.06 -26.01
N PHE A 69 7.74 -7.47 -25.01
CA PHE A 69 7.89 -6.03 -24.85
C PHE A 69 9.32 -5.53 -25.14
N GLY A 70 10.19 -6.40 -25.63
CA GLY A 70 11.58 -6.09 -25.96
C GLY A 70 12.42 -5.65 -24.75
N ILE A 71 12.12 -6.17 -23.56
CA ILE A 71 12.82 -5.83 -22.32
C ILE A 71 13.88 -6.91 -22.05
N SER A 72 15.15 -6.56 -22.19
CA SER A 72 16.28 -7.48 -21.96
C SER A 72 17.51 -6.70 -21.47
N PRO A 73 18.55 -7.39 -20.94
CA PRO A 73 19.78 -6.73 -20.48
C PRO A 73 20.44 -5.84 -21.55
N GLU A 74 20.28 -6.18 -22.83
CA GLU A 74 20.83 -5.42 -23.95
C GLU A 74 20.03 -4.15 -24.28
N THR A 75 18.74 -4.11 -23.94
CA THR A 75 17.84 -3.02 -24.34
C THR A 75 17.44 -2.11 -23.17
N SER A 76 17.55 -2.57 -21.93
CA SER A 76 16.96 -1.91 -20.77
C SER A 76 17.86 -1.97 -19.54
N SER A 77 17.91 -0.87 -18.79
CA SER A 77 18.61 -0.79 -17.50
C SER A 77 18.05 -1.81 -16.49
N LEU A 78 18.84 -2.14 -15.47
CA LEU A 78 18.38 -3.03 -14.40
C LEU A 78 17.11 -2.50 -13.71
N THR A 79 16.99 -1.20 -13.48
CA THR A 79 15.81 -0.61 -12.83
C THR A 79 14.53 -0.75 -13.64
N ASN A 80 14.62 -0.72 -14.97
CA ASN A 80 13.48 -1.03 -15.83
C ASN A 80 13.09 -2.51 -15.68
N ARG A 81 14.10 -3.37 -15.68
CA ARG A 81 13.92 -4.82 -15.74
C ARG A 81 13.47 -5.42 -14.41
N ILE A 82 13.94 -4.89 -13.29
CA ILE A 82 13.72 -5.48 -11.96
C ILE A 82 12.26 -5.42 -11.51
N LEU A 83 11.47 -4.50 -12.07
CA LEU A 83 10.02 -4.45 -11.85
C LEU A 83 9.30 -5.69 -12.42
N LEU A 84 9.90 -6.38 -13.40
CA LEU A 84 9.33 -7.61 -13.96
C LEU A 84 9.31 -8.78 -12.96
N LEU A 85 10.10 -8.74 -11.89
CA LEU A 85 10.07 -9.75 -10.83
C LEU A 85 8.63 -9.97 -10.30
N MET A 86 7.87 -8.88 -10.14
CA MET A 86 6.48 -8.95 -9.64
C MET A 86 5.60 -9.74 -10.62
N THR A 87 5.69 -9.44 -11.91
CA THR A 87 4.96 -10.15 -12.97
C THR A 87 5.39 -11.61 -13.04
N GLU A 88 6.71 -11.87 -12.98
CA GLU A 88 7.28 -13.21 -13.05
C GLU A 88 6.82 -14.09 -11.90
N PHE A 89 6.77 -13.57 -10.67
CA PHE A 89 6.21 -14.31 -9.54
C PHE A 89 4.70 -14.51 -9.69
N SER A 90 3.97 -13.44 -9.98
CA SER A 90 2.51 -13.45 -10.00
C SER A 90 1.93 -14.36 -11.08
N LYS A 91 2.57 -14.50 -12.25
CA LYS A 91 2.06 -15.38 -13.32
C LYS A 91 2.00 -16.86 -12.92
N HIS A 92 2.84 -17.28 -11.97
CA HIS A 92 2.86 -18.66 -11.45
C HIS A 92 1.89 -18.87 -10.30
N VAL A 93 1.55 -17.81 -9.55
CA VAL A 93 0.75 -17.88 -8.32
C VAL A 93 -0.71 -17.48 -8.53
N LEU A 94 -0.98 -16.61 -9.51
CA LEU A 94 -2.31 -16.15 -9.84
C LEU A 94 -2.90 -16.94 -11.01
N ASN A 95 -4.23 -16.95 -11.05
CA ASN A 95 -5.05 -17.41 -12.15
C ASN A 95 -5.88 -16.23 -12.66
N LEU A 96 -5.66 -15.89 -13.94
CA LEU A 96 -6.35 -14.80 -14.62
C LEU A 96 -7.62 -15.28 -15.37
N ALA A 97 -7.93 -16.58 -15.33
CA ALA A 97 -9.10 -17.13 -16.02
C ALA A 97 -10.45 -16.75 -15.36
N GLY A 98 -10.43 -16.08 -14.21
CA GLY A 98 -11.62 -15.53 -13.58
C GLY A 98 -12.29 -14.46 -14.46
N LEU A 99 -13.63 -14.46 -14.51
CA LEU A 99 -14.41 -13.59 -15.40
C LEU A 99 -14.17 -12.08 -15.18
N HIS A 100 -13.72 -11.66 -13.99
CA HIS A 100 -13.55 -10.24 -13.65
C HIS A 100 -12.29 -9.89 -12.83
N ASN A 101 -11.93 -10.71 -11.83
CA ASN A 101 -10.80 -10.48 -10.92
C ASN A 101 -9.83 -11.67 -10.91
N PRO A 102 -8.52 -11.44 -10.70
CA PRO A 102 -7.55 -12.51 -10.51
C PRO A 102 -7.86 -13.31 -9.23
N THR A 103 -7.55 -14.60 -9.26
CA THR A 103 -7.66 -15.49 -8.09
C THR A 103 -6.30 -16.11 -7.79
N VAL A 104 -6.04 -16.43 -6.53
CA VAL A 104 -4.82 -17.13 -6.11
C VAL A 104 -4.99 -18.62 -6.37
N ARG A 105 -3.96 -19.28 -6.92
CA ARG A 105 -3.94 -20.74 -7.01
C ARG A 105 -3.84 -21.32 -5.61
N PHE A 106 -4.78 -22.17 -5.22
CA PHE A 106 -4.91 -22.64 -3.84
C PHE A 106 -3.65 -23.34 -3.32
N ASN A 107 -2.94 -24.08 -4.17
CA ASN A 107 -1.67 -24.73 -3.84
C ASN A 107 -0.52 -23.74 -3.56
N GLU A 108 -0.63 -22.49 -4.00
CA GLU A 108 0.35 -21.43 -3.78
C GLU A 108 -0.09 -20.43 -2.69
N LEU A 109 -1.25 -20.63 -2.04
CA LEU A 109 -1.86 -19.67 -1.11
C LEU A 109 -0.93 -19.26 0.04
N LEU A 110 -0.16 -20.20 0.61
CA LEU A 110 0.79 -19.89 1.69
C LEU A 110 1.95 -19.04 1.19
N ARG A 111 2.46 -19.33 -0.02
CA ARG A 111 3.55 -18.57 -0.63
C ARG A 111 3.10 -17.16 -0.99
N TRP A 112 1.91 -17.05 -1.60
CA TRP A 112 1.22 -15.79 -1.86
C TRP A 112 1.12 -14.97 -0.59
N ARG A 113 0.49 -15.53 0.46
CA ARG A 113 0.24 -14.81 1.71
C ARG A 113 1.50 -14.38 2.41
N THR A 114 2.57 -15.19 2.38
CA THR A 114 3.84 -14.83 3.03
C THR A 114 4.44 -13.56 2.43
N LEU A 115 4.37 -13.41 1.09
CA LEU A 115 4.89 -12.23 0.41
C LEU A 115 3.90 -11.07 0.49
N SER A 116 2.64 -11.30 0.15
CA SER A 116 1.62 -10.26 0.07
C SER A 116 1.29 -9.61 1.41
N LEU A 117 1.48 -10.32 2.52
CA LEU A 117 1.39 -9.72 3.86
C LEU A 117 2.39 -8.56 4.02
N LYS A 118 3.60 -8.70 3.44
CA LYS A 118 4.69 -7.73 3.57
C LYS A 118 4.61 -6.62 2.53
N VAL A 119 4.45 -6.96 1.25
CA VAL A 119 4.49 -5.98 0.15
C VAL A 119 3.11 -5.48 -0.28
N GLY A 120 2.03 -6.16 0.12
CA GLY A 120 0.66 -5.88 -0.36
C GLY A 120 0.32 -6.66 -1.63
N GLU A 121 -0.97 -7.02 -1.78
CA GLU A 121 -1.44 -7.80 -2.93
C GLU A 121 -1.40 -6.99 -4.22
N ASP A 122 -1.82 -5.73 -4.17
CA ASP A 122 -1.95 -4.88 -5.35
C ASP A 122 -0.63 -4.66 -6.09
N ILE A 123 0.50 -4.55 -5.38
CA ILE A 123 1.84 -4.44 -5.98
C ILE A 123 2.20 -5.67 -6.82
N LEU A 124 1.69 -6.85 -6.45
CA LEU A 124 1.94 -8.10 -7.17
C LEU A 124 0.91 -8.32 -8.30
N VAL A 125 -0.33 -7.88 -8.10
CA VAL A 125 -1.45 -8.08 -9.04
C VAL A 125 -1.36 -7.14 -10.23
N LEU A 126 -1.17 -5.84 -9.98
CA LEU A 126 -1.34 -4.79 -11.00
C LEU A 126 -0.33 -4.88 -12.15
N PRO A 127 0.98 -5.18 -11.93
CA PRO A 127 1.93 -5.37 -13.04
C PRO A 127 1.52 -6.53 -13.95
N LEU A 128 1.05 -7.64 -13.37
CA LEU A 128 0.61 -8.80 -14.14
C LEU A 128 -0.66 -8.49 -14.95
N LEU A 129 -1.64 -7.81 -14.35
CA LEU A 129 -2.86 -7.39 -15.04
C LEU A 129 -2.55 -6.40 -16.17
N ALA A 130 -1.71 -5.40 -15.93
CA ALA A 130 -1.29 -4.44 -16.94
C ALA A 130 -0.63 -5.15 -18.13
N ARG A 131 0.32 -6.05 -17.86
CA ARG A 131 0.97 -6.86 -18.90
C ARG A 131 -0.04 -7.67 -19.73
N TYR A 132 -0.91 -8.41 -19.05
CA TYR A 132 -1.90 -9.27 -19.69
C TYR A 132 -2.88 -8.45 -20.53
N ASP A 133 -3.41 -7.37 -19.96
CA ASP A 133 -4.37 -6.50 -20.64
C ASP A 133 -3.72 -5.76 -21.82
N THR A 134 -2.43 -5.41 -21.75
CA THR A 134 -1.69 -4.87 -22.92
C THR A 134 -1.59 -5.90 -24.04
N LEU A 135 -1.17 -7.13 -23.77
CA LEU A 135 -1.09 -8.20 -24.78
C LEU A 135 -2.45 -8.50 -25.41
N CYS A 136 -3.50 -8.51 -24.60
CA CYS A 136 -4.86 -8.80 -25.04
C CYS A 136 -5.63 -7.56 -25.55
N ARG A 137 -5.01 -6.37 -25.53
CA ARG A 137 -5.64 -5.07 -25.89
C ARG A 137 -6.94 -4.79 -25.11
N ILE A 138 -6.95 -5.15 -23.83
CA ILE A 138 -8.06 -4.93 -22.91
C ILE A 138 -7.94 -3.54 -22.29
N LYS A 139 -9.06 -2.82 -22.22
CA LYS A 139 -9.19 -1.57 -21.45
C LYS A 139 -9.94 -1.82 -20.16
N ARG A 140 -9.20 -2.15 -19.10
CA ARG A 140 -9.74 -2.25 -17.74
C ARG A 140 -10.09 -0.86 -17.21
N LYS A 141 -11.24 -0.75 -16.55
CA LYS A 141 -11.75 0.50 -15.95
C LYS A 141 -12.11 0.39 -14.46
N ARG A 142 -12.28 -0.84 -13.96
CA ARG A 142 -12.75 -1.10 -12.60
C ARG A 142 -11.71 -1.90 -11.82
N PHE A 143 -11.36 -1.40 -10.64
CA PHE A 143 -10.32 -1.92 -9.74
C PHE A 143 -10.89 -2.17 -8.33
N LEU A 144 -11.97 -2.95 -8.26
CA LEU A 144 -12.86 -3.05 -7.10
C LEU A 144 -12.75 -4.40 -6.35
N TRP A 145 -11.66 -5.15 -6.52
CA TRP A 145 -11.50 -6.43 -5.83
C TRP A 145 -11.23 -6.25 -4.32
N PRO A 146 -11.55 -7.24 -3.49
CA PRO A 146 -11.23 -7.22 -2.07
C PRO A 146 -9.72 -7.10 -1.79
N MET A 147 -9.34 -6.61 -0.61
CA MET A 147 -7.93 -6.51 -0.19
C MET A 147 -7.23 -7.87 0.02
N VAL A 148 -8.02 -8.94 0.09
CA VAL A 148 -7.55 -10.32 0.12
C VAL A 148 -8.22 -11.03 -1.04
N LEU A 149 -7.42 -11.40 -2.04
CA LEU A 149 -7.91 -12.14 -3.20
C LEU A 149 -8.45 -13.51 -2.80
N GLU A 150 -9.50 -13.92 -3.49
CA GLU A 150 -10.04 -15.27 -3.40
C GLU A 150 -9.07 -16.30 -4.01
N HIS A 151 -9.30 -17.57 -3.70
CA HIS A 151 -8.54 -18.67 -4.29
C HIS A 151 -9.40 -19.57 -5.18
N ASP A 152 -8.78 -20.33 -6.07
CA ASP A 152 -9.46 -21.19 -7.05
C ASP A 152 -10.02 -22.51 -6.49
N ASN A 153 -9.91 -22.79 -5.18
CA ASN A 153 -10.55 -23.96 -4.56
C ASN A 153 -12.06 -23.75 -4.35
N LEU A 154 -12.82 -24.14 -5.37
CA LEU A 154 -14.28 -24.04 -5.42
C LEU A 154 -14.99 -24.71 -4.24
N ARG A 155 -14.48 -25.86 -3.77
CA ARG A 155 -15.13 -26.60 -2.67
C ARG A 155 -15.01 -25.87 -1.35
N LEU A 156 -13.83 -25.32 -1.06
CA LEU A 156 -13.61 -24.56 0.17
C LEU A 156 -14.37 -23.23 0.11
N ASN A 157 -14.37 -22.54 -1.03
CA ASN A 157 -15.17 -21.33 -1.22
C ASN A 157 -16.65 -21.62 -0.97
N ALA A 158 -17.20 -22.70 -1.54
CA ALA A 158 -18.60 -23.06 -1.31
C ALA A 158 -18.93 -23.28 0.19
N ILE A 159 -18.01 -23.81 0.99
CA ILE A 159 -18.18 -23.98 2.45
C ILE A 159 -18.11 -22.61 3.15
N LEU A 160 -17.15 -21.77 2.78
CA LEU A 160 -17.02 -20.41 3.30
C LEU A 160 -18.15 -19.48 2.81
N ASP A 161 -18.90 -19.92 1.80
CA ASP A 161 -20.06 -19.24 1.24
C ASP A 161 -21.35 -19.43 2.02
N GLU A 162 -21.37 -20.38 2.95
CA GLU A 162 -22.46 -20.54 3.91
C GLU A 162 -22.45 -19.44 5.00
N GLU A 163 -23.56 -19.28 5.73
CA GLU A 163 -23.78 -18.22 6.71
C GLU A 163 -22.67 -18.18 7.79
N LEU A 164 -21.67 -17.30 7.61
CA LEU A 164 -20.61 -17.04 8.59
C LEU A 164 -21.00 -15.83 9.45
N SER A 165 -20.76 -15.94 10.76
CA SER A 165 -20.87 -14.83 11.70
C SER A 165 -19.49 -14.56 12.30
N ASP A 166 -19.04 -13.30 12.21
CA ASP A 166 -17.90 -12.82 12.98
C ASP A 166 -18.42 -12.31 14.33
N THR A 167 -18.32 -13.16 15.35
CA THR A 167 -18.73 -12.83 16.72
C THR A 167 -17.62 -12.15 17.52
N HIS A 168 -16.50 -11.77 16.90
CA HIS A 168 -15.36 -11.17 17.61
C HIS A 168 -14.58 -10.20 16.72
N SER A 169 -15.26 -9.22 16.13
CA SER A 169 -14.60 -8.24 15.27
C SER A 169 -14.21 -6.99 16.06
N HIS A 170 -12.92 -6.72 16.18
CA HIS A 170 -12.46 -5.41 16.66
C HIS A 170 -12.55 -4.40 15.52
N ILE A 171 -13.48 -3.45 15.59
CA ILE A 171 -13.76 -2.57 14.43
C ILE A 171 -12.54 -1.74 14.00
N ASN A 172 -11.73 -1.28 14.96
CA ASN A 172 -10.47 -0.55 14.70
C ASN A 172 -9.34 -1.44 14.15
N ALA A 173 -9.48 -2.78 14.24
CA ALA A 173 -8.56 -3.74 13.63
C ALA A 173 -9.08 -4.23 12.27
N ALA A 174 -10.40 -4.18 12.06
CA ALA A 174 -11.06 -4.46 10.78
C ALA A 174 -10.94 -3.30 9.78
N THR A 175 -10.59 -2.09 10.23
CA THR A 175 -10.18 -1.01 9.32
C THR A 175 -8.91 -1.38 8.56
N ASP A 176 -8.84 -1.02 7.28
CA ASP A 176 -7.59 -1.11 6.53
C ASP A 176 -6.62 0.01 6.95
N VAL A 177 -5.96 -0.21 8.08
CA VAL A 177 -5.14 0.82 8.74
C VAL A 177 -4.08 1.37 7.80
N PHE A 178 -3.41 0.51 7.03
CA PHE A 178 -2.38 0.96 6.12
C PHE A 178 -2.97 1.75 4.95
N GLU A 179 -3.95 1.20 4.22
CA GLU A 179 -4.44 1.87 3.00
C GLU A 179 -5.05 3.25 3.32
N PHE A 180 -5.81 3.40 4.41
CA PHE A 180 -6.34 4.71 4.79
C PHE A 180 -5.27 5.72 5.21
N ASN A 181 -4.22 5.28 5.92
CA ASN A 181 -3.10 6.18 6.24
C ASN A 181 -2.28 6.52 4.98
N TRP A 182 -2.07 5.56 4.08
CA TRP A 182 -1.38 5.80 2.81
C TRP A 182 -2.16 6.80 1.95
N LEU A 183 -3.47 6.61 1.81
CA LEU A 183 -4.38 7.50 1.09
C LEU A 183 -4.26 8.94 1.61
N ARG A 184 -4.32 9.10 2.93
CA ARG A 184 -4.17 10.39 3.59
C ARG A 184 -2.81 11.02 3.32
N LEU A 185 -1.72 10.25 3.42
CA LEU A 185 -0.36 10.76 3.17
C LEU A 185 -0.15 11.19 1.72
N MET A 186 -0.76 10.50 0.76
CA MET A 186 -0.66 10.83 -0.65
C MET A 186 -1.51 12.04 -1.08
N ASN A 187 -2.59 12.33 -0.34
CA ASN A 187 -3.54 13.40 -0.66
C ASN A 187 -3.41 14.64 0.24
N MET A 188 -2.77 14.50 1.39
CA MET A 188 -2.49 15.58 2.33
C MET A 188 -1.07 15.40 2.92
N PRO A 189 -0.02 15.49 2.09
CA PRO A 189 1.35 15.40 2.56
C PRO A 189 1.64 16.56 3.52
N GLY A 190 2.21 16.26 4.69
CA GLY A 190 2.47 17.29 5.70
C GLY A 190 3.24 16.79 6.91
N ARG A 191 3.96 17.71 7.56
CA ARG A 191 4.66 17.45 8.84
C ARG A 191 3.61 17.25 9.94
N LYS A 192 3.47 16.02 10.45
CA LYS A 192 2.91 15.85 11.81
C LYS A 192 3.81 16.61 12.79
N LYS A 193 3.22 17.51 13.58
CA LYS A 193 3.94 18.35 14.56
C LYS A 193 4.33 17.58 15.83
N ASP A 194 3.88 16.34 16.00
CA ASP A 194 4.04 15.60 17.25
C ASP A 194 5.45 15.02 17.39
N LYS A 195 6.31 15.79 18.06
CA LYS A 195 7.61 15.33 18.56
C LYS A 195 7.38 14.12 19.49
N GLY A 196 8.01 12.99 19.17
CA GLY A 196 8.13 11.84 20.08
C GLY A 196 7.39 10.55 19.68
N THR A 197 6.87 10.45 18.46
CA THR A 197 6.14 9.25 18.02
C THR A 197 6.98 8.29 17.16
N PHE A 198 6.45 7.10 16.85
CA PHE A 198 7.08 6.19 15.89
C PHE A 198 7.28 6.89 14.52
N TRP A 199 6.39 7.80 14.14
CA TRP A 199 6.46 8.48 12.84
C TRP A 199 7.71 9.36 12.69
N ILE A 200 8.19 9.97 13.77
CA ILE A 200 9.39 10.84 13.76
C ILE A 200 10.66 10.10 14.23
N SER A 201 10.51 9.12 15.13
CA SER A 201 11.64 8.42 15.75
C SER A 201 12.04 7.10 15.07
N SER A 202 11.20 6.49 14.23
CA SER A 202 11.44 5.13 13.71
C SER A 202 12.41 5.04 12.54
N ALA A 203 12.85 6.14 11.94
CA ALA A 203 13.99 6.10 11.03
C ALA A 203 15.30 5.70 11.72
N LYS A 204 15.27 5.42 13.03
CA LYS A 204 16.38 4.87 13.81
C LYS A 204 16.17 3.43 14.30
N LYS A 205 15.11 2.73 13.87
CA LYS A 205 15.01 1.30 14.12
C LYS A 205 15.70 0.61 12.95
N ASP A 206 16.97 0.22 13.13
CA ASP A 206 17.81 -0.51 12.17
C ASP A 206 17.17 -1.88 11.80
N TYR A 207 16.11 -1.85 11.00
CA TYR A 207 15.44 -3.05 10.50
C TYR A 207 16.11 -3.61 9.26
N ASP A 208 16.81 -2.75 8.54
CA ASP A 208 17.37 -3.11 7.26
C ASP A 208 18.62 -3.96 7.50
N LEU A 209 18.62 -5.15 6.91
CA LEU A 209 19.63 -6.20 7.14
C LEU A 209 21.06 -5.77 6.75
N ILE A 210 21.14 -4.68 5.97
CA ILE A 210 22.36 -4.06 5.52
C ILE A 210 22.31 -2.60 5.91
N SER A 211 23.28 -2.18 6.72
CA SER A 211 23.61 -0.77 6.92
C SER A 211 24.83 -0.48 6.05
N ARG A 212 24.62 0.16 4.90
CA ARG A 212 25.67 0.85 4.13
C ARG A 212 25.43 2.35 4.35
N ALA A 213 26.49 3.13 4.59
CA ALA A 213 26.36 4.56 4.87
C ALA A 213 25.70 5.26 3.68
N GLY A 214 24.40 5.55 3.80
CA GLY A 214 23.70 6.45 2.89
C GLY A 214 24.06 7.89 3.24
N ASN A 215 24.19 8.76 2.23
CA ASN A 215 24.47 10.17 2.50
C ASN A 215 23.27 10.88 3.15
N ASN A 216 22.05 10.35 2.97
CA ASN A 216 20.80 10.96 3.41
C ASN A 216 20.09 10.05 4.40
N HIS A 217 19.93 10.49 5.65
CA HIS A 217 19.19 9.78 6.69
C HIS A 217 17.90 10.53 7.02
N TYR A 218 16.88 10.38 6.16
CA TYR A 218 15.61 11.07 6.34
C TYR A 218 14.65 10.29 7.24
N PRO A 219 13.87 11.00 8.08
CA PRO A 219 12.78 10.35 8.79
C PRO A 219 11.69 9.88 7.81
N LEU A 220 10.94 8.84 8.19
CA LEU A 220 9.85 8.29 7.37
C LEU A 220 8.83 9.33 6.82
N PRO A 221 8.50 10.44 7.53
CA PRO A 221 7.60 11.47 7.01
C PRO A 221 8.20 12.20 5.81
N CYS A 222 9.52 12.41 5.77
CA CYS A 222 10.20 12.99 4.62
C CYS A 222 10.13 12.05 3.41
N TRP A 223 10.34 10.75 3.61
CA TRP A 223 10.13 9.74 2.57
C TRP A 223 8.68 9.71 2.09
N ALA A 224 7.70 9.86 2.98
CA ALA A 224 6.29 9.94 2.60
C ALA A 224 5.98 11.18 1.74
N VAL A 225 6.61 12.32 2.01
CA VAL A 225 6.50 13.52 1.15
C VAL A 225 7.14 13.26 -0.22
N ILE A 226 8.32 12.63 -0.27
CA ILE A 226 8.94 12.21 -1.53
C ILE A 226 7.99 11.29 -2.31
N ALA A 227 7.40 10.28 -1.66
CA ALA A 227 6.45 9.38 -2.30
C ALA A 227 5.20 10.10 -2.82
N ALA A 228 4.65 11.07 -2.09
CA ALA A 228 3.53 11.88 -2.55
C ALA A 228 3.89 12.72 -3.79
N THR A 229 5.09 13.33 -3.81
CA THR A 229 5.62 14.06 -4.98
C THR A 229 5.78 13.12 -6.18
N VAL A 230 6.40 11.95 -5.98
CA VAL A 230 6.59 10.94 -7.03
C VAL A 230 5.24 10.45 -7.55
N ARG A 231 4.28 10.14 -6.68
CA ARG A 231 2.93 9.73 -7.07
C ARG A 231 2.25 10.79 -7.93
N ALA A 232 2.28 12.05 -7.49
CA ALA A 232 1.66 13.16 -8.23
C ALA A 232 2.26 13.31 -9.64
N MET A 233 3.60 13.22 -9.75
CA MET A 233 4.30 13.29 -11.03
C MET A 233 3.95 12.12 -11.95
N LEU A 234 4.08 10.88 -11.46
CA LEU A 234 3.84 9.67 -12.25
C LEU A 234 2.36 9.45 -12.58
N TRP A 235 1.45 9.92 -11.73
CA TRP A 235 0.01 9.88 -12.01
C TRP A 235 -0.36 10.92 -13.07
N ALA A 236 0.19 12.13 -12.98
CA ALA A 236 -0.05 13.16 -13.99
C ALA A 236 0.43 12.71 -15.38
N SER A 237 1.58 12.04 -15.47
CA SER A 237 2.14 11.59 -16.76
C SER A 237 1.29 10.54 -17.48
N VAL A 238 0.40 9.83 -16.77
CA VAL A 238 -0.49 8.81 -17.34
C VAL A 238 -1.96 9.24 -17.35
N THR A 239 -2.21 10.53 -17.15
CA THR A 239 -3.55 11.12 -17.18
C THR A 239 -3.54 12.42 -18.01
N GLU A 240 -4.71 13.04 -18.18
CA GLU A 240 -4.84 14.32 -18.87
C GLU A 240 -4.20 15.50 -18.11
N ASN A 241 -3.59 15.25 -16.95
CA ASN A 241 -2.96 16.27 -16.11
C ASN A 241 -1.45 16.42 -16.39
N GLU A 242 -0.90 15.73 -17.38
CA GLU A 242 0.53 15.76 -17.73
C GLU A 242 1.04 17.21 -17.91
N ASP A 243 0.37 17.99 -18.77
CA ASP A 243 0.73 19.40 -19.04
C ASP A 243 0.53 20.33 -17.83
N ALA A 244 -0.36 19.96 -16.91
CA ALA A 244 -0.70 20.77 -15.74
C ALA A 244 0.24 20.49 -14.55
N CYS A 245 1.05 19.43 -14.60
CA CYS A 245 1.92 19.04 -13.49
C CYS A 245 3.29 19.73 -13.60
N PRO A 246 3.63 20.66 -12.69
CA PRO A 246 4.92 21.34 -12.73
C PRO A 246 6.06 20.49 -12.14
N ILE A 247 5.75 19.33 -11.55
CA ILE A 247 6.75 18.48 -10.90
C ILE A 247 7.58 17.80 -11.99
N THR A 248 8.89 18.00 -11.91
CA THR A 248 9.85 17.35 -12.80
C THR A 248 10.71 16.34 -12.03
N ARG A 249 11.34 15.42 -12.76
CA ARG A 249 12.33 14.49 -12.20
C ARG A 249 13.43 15.21 -11.41
N VAL A 250 13.93 16.33 -11.92
CA VAL A 250 14.97 17.14 -11.26
C VAL A 250 14.51 17.61 -9.87
N MET A 251 13.24 17.97 -9.72
CA MET A 251 12.70 18.38 -8.40
C MET A 251 12.71 17.22 -7.40
N VAL A 252 12.45 15.99 -7.86
CA VAL A 252 12.54 14.78 -7.02
C VAL A 252 13.99 14.48 -6.65
N GLU A 253 14.92 14.58 -7.61
CA GLU A 253 16.36 14.43 -7.37
C GLU A 253 16.86 15.44 -6.32
N GLU A 254 16.46 16.72 -6.42
CA GLU A 254 16.78 17.74 -5.42
C GLU A 254 16.21 17.44 -4.02
N MET A 255 15.04 16.80 -3.93
CA MET A 255 14.45 16.35 -2.66
C MET A 255 15.22 15.18 -2.05
N LEU A 256 15.80 14.32 -2.90
CA LEU A 256 16.63 13.20 -2.46
C LEU A 256 18.00 13.66 -1.95
N GLU A 257 18.45 14.88 -2.26
CA GLU A 257 19.76 15.41 -1.84
C GLU A 257 19.73 16.24 -0.56
N SER A 258 18.59 16.86 -0.21
CA SER A 258 18.50 17.73 0.97
C SER A 258 17.12 17.73 1.61
N GLU A 259 17.09 17.64 2.95
CA GLU A 259 15.85 17.75 3.73
C GLU A 259 15.17 19.12 3.54
N ASP A 260 15.95 20.20 3.37
CA ASP A 260 15.41 21.54 3.11
C ASP A 260 14.65 21.61 1.78
N SER A 261 15.14 20.90 0.75
CA SER A 261 14.42 20.77 -0.52
C SER A 261 13.05 20.12 -0.30
N ILE A 262 12.96 19.08 0.51
CA ILE A 262 11.68 18.38 0.79
C ILE A 262 10.64 19.37 1.32
N TYR A 263 11.02 20.22 2.28
CA TYR A 263 10.08 21.20 2.85
C TYR A 263 9.72 22.33 1.90
N ASN A 264 10.68 22.83 1.12
CA ASN A 264 10.40 23.84 0.12
C ASN A 264 9.43 23.32 -0.96
N LYS A 265 9.57 22.06 -1.38
CA LYS A 265 8.68 21.44 -2.38
C LYS A 265 7.31 21.05 -1.78
N LEU A 266 7.24 20.79 -0.47
CA LEU A 266 5.97 20.53 0.20
C LEU A 266 4.98 21.71 0.07
N GLU A 267 5.49 22.95 0.11
CA GLU A 267 4.67 24.16 -0.04
C GLU A 267 4.03 24.28 -1.43
N SER A 268 4.68 23.78 -2.49
CA SER A 268 4.13 23.75 -3.85
C SER A 268 3.30 22.50 -4.15
N LEU A 269 3.56 21.39 -3.46
CA LEU A 269 2.85 20.13 -3.65
C LEU A 269 1.39 20.20 -3.16
N ASN A 270 1.13 20.80 -2.01
CA ASN A 270 -0.22 20.86 -1.42
C ASN A 270 -1.23 21.61 -2.32
N PRO A 271 -0.91 22.80 -2.88
CA PRO A 271 -1.77 23.45 -3.86
C PRO A 271 -2.01 22.62 -5.13
N LEU A 272 -0.98 21.92 -5.62
CA LEU A 272 -1.12 21.06 -6.81
C LEU A 272 -2.09 19.90 -6.56
N ILE A 273 -1.95 19.22 -5.42
CA ILE A 273 -2.88 18.15 -5.03
C ILE A 273 -4.30 18.69 -4.87
N ALA A 274 -4.48 19.88 -4.31
CA ALA A 274 -5.79 20.53 -4.22
C ALA A 274 -6.42 20.75 -5.61
N THR A 275 -5.63 21.14 -6.62
CA THR A 275 -6.09 21.24 -8.02
C THR A 275 -6.49 19.87 -8.56
N PHE A 276 -5.68 18.82 -8.35
CA PHE A 276 -6.04 17.47 -8.80
C PHE A 276 -7.32 16.95 -8.15
N LEU A 277 -7.55 17.28 -6.88
CA LEU A 277 -8.79 16.95 -6.16
C LEU A 277 -10.03 17.62 -6.76
N GLU A 278 -9.94 18.67 -7.58
CA GLU A 278 -11.12 19.30 -8.18
C GLU A 278 -11.95 18.32 -9.02
N ASN A 279 -11.29 17.38 -9.70
CA ASN A 279 -11.93 16.36 -10.54
C ASN A 279 -12.17 15.02 -9.81
N ALA A 280 -11.78 14.91 -8.54
CA ALA A 280 -11.92 13.66 -7.80
C ALA A 280 -13.37 13.38 -7.40
N LEU A 281 -13.70 12.09 -7.33
CA LEU A 281 -15.02 11.60 -6.94
C LEU A 281 -15.30 11.92 -5.47
N GLU A 282 -16.45 12.54 -5.26
CA GLU A 282 -16.94 12.88 -3.92
C GLU A 282 -17.63 11.67 -3.28
N THR A 283 -17.36 11.51 -1.99
CA THR A 283 -18.01 10.49 -1.15
C THR A 283 -19.41 10.95 -0.73
N SER A 284 -20.22 10.03 -0.23
CA SER A 284 -21.60 10.31 0.15
C SER A 284 -21.76 11.33 1.29
N ASN A 285 -20.69 11.63 2.04
CA ASN A 285 -20.67 12.65 3.09
C ASN A 285 -19.95 13.94 2.67
N GLY A 286 -19.66 14.09 1.39
CA GLY A 286 -19.26 15.35 0.78
C GLY A 286 -17.75 15.62 0.77
N ILE A 287 -16.92 14.60 0.99
CA ILE A 287 -15.46 14.76 0.94
C ILE A 287 -14.83 13.99 -0.21
N LYS A 288 -13.71 14.50 -0.70
CA LYS A 288 -12.86 13.83 -1.69
C LYS A 288 -11.64 13.29 -0.97
N ILE A 289 -11.39 11.99 -1.15
CA ILE A 289 -10.39 11.27 -0.36
C ILE A 289 -9.14 10.91 -1.16
N ASP A 290 -9.26 10.84 -2.49
CA ASP A 290 -8.13 10.54 -3.37
C ASP A 290 -8.26 11.24 -4.71
N TYR A 291 -7.27 12.05 -5.09
CA TYR A 291 -7.24 12.72 -6.38
C TYR A 291 -7.20 11.75 -7.56
N ALA A 292 -6.72 10.53 -7.34
CA ALA A 292 -6.62 9.51 -8.37
C ALA A 292 -7.94 8.76 -8.64
N ILE A 293 -9.00 8.99 -7.84
CA ILE A 293 -10.35 8.49 -8.14
C ILE A 293 -11.07 9.57 -8.97
N ASP A 294 -10.87 9.55 -10.28
CA ASP A 294 -11.44 10.57 -11.17
C ASP A 294 -12.96 10.41 -11.32
N ALA A 295 -13.73 11.45 -11.01
CA ALA A 295 -15.19 11.43 -11.11
C ALA A 295 -15.68 11.13 -12.55
N ARG A 296 -14.88 11.47 -13.57
CA ARG A 296 -15.20 11.25 -14.98
C ARG A 296 -15.28 9.78 -15.35
N ASP A 297 -14.59 8.90 -14.61
CA ASP A 297 -14.67 7.45 -14.79
C ASP A 297 -16.02 6.87 -14.33
N PHE A 298 -16.81 7.64 -13.56
CA PHE A 298 -18.04 7.18 -12.91
C PHE A 298 -19.31 7.96 -13.29
N ILE A 299 -19.28 8.75 -14.36
CA ILE A 299 -20.43 9.56 -14.83
C ILE A 299 -21.71 8.73 -15.01
N SER A 300 -21.55 7.51 -15.53
CA SER A 300 -22.69 6.63 -15.84
C SER A 300 -23.19 5.81 -14.65
N ASP A 301 -22.29 5.44 -13.73
CA ASP A 301 -22.56 4.52 -12.63
C ASP A 301 -21.43 4.63 -11.61
N VAL A 302 -21.79 4.95 -10.35
CA VAL A 302 -20.88 4.92 -9.21
C VAL A 302 -21.11 3.59 -8.48
N PRO A 303 -20.13 2.66 -8.51
CA PRO A 303 -20.27 1.37 -7.86
C PRO A 303 -20.52 1.51 -6.36
N SER A 304 -21.44 0.71 -5.82
CA SER A 304 -21.72 0.67 -4.38
C SER A 304 -20.64 -0.03 -3.54
N SER A 305 -19.64 -0.62 -4.20
CA SER A 305 -18.58 -1.42 -3.55
C SER A 305 -17.73 -0.59 -2.60
N PRO A 306 -17.51 -1.05 -1.34
CA PRO A 306 -16.61 -0.37 -0.41
C PRO A 306 -15.16 -0.34 -0.90
N TYR A 307 -14.78 -1.26 -1.80
CA TYR A 307 -13.43 -1.33 -2.37
C TYR A 307 -13.14 -0.23 -3.38
N LEU A 308 -14.12 0.62 -3.73
CA LEU A 308 -13.90 1.82 -4.53
C LEU A 308 -12.93 2.81 -3.86
N VAL A 309 -12.78 2.74 -2.52
CA VAL A 309 -11.77 3.50 -1.76
C VAL A 309 -10.34 3.22 -2.29
N HIS A 310 -10.08 2.02 -2.80
CA HIS A 310 -8.75 1.62 -3.31
C HIS A 310 -8.55 1.90 -4.79
N HIS A 311 -9.60 2.36 -5.49
CA HIS A 311 -9.58 2.46 -6.95
C HIS A 311 -8.50 3.40 -7.46
N GLY A 312 -8.31 4.57 -6.82
CA GLY A 312 -7.37 5.58 -7.31
C GLY A 312 -5.93 5.07 -7.34
N GLU A 313 -5.47 4.51 -6.23
CA GLU A 313 -4.14 3.90 -6.13
C GLU A 313 -3.95 2.73 -7.10
N ARG A 314 -4.96 1.85 -7.23
CA ARG A 314 -4.89 0.71 -8.14
C ARG A 314 -4.89 1.11 -9.60
N ASN A 315 -5.74 2.07 -9.96
CA ASN A 315 -5.83 2.62 -11.31
C ASN A 315 -4.51 3.31 -11.67
N PHE A 316 -3.97 4.16 -10.79
CA PHE A 316 -2.66 4.79 -10.97
C PHE A 316 -1.57 3.77 -11.31
N LEU A 317 -1.36 2.79 -10.43
CA LEU A 317 -0.32 1.78 -10.62
C LEU A 317 -0.56 0.97 -11.90
N TYR A 318 -1.81 0.57 -12.18
CA TYR A 318 -2.15 -0.13 -13.41
C TYR A 318 -1.85 0.70 -14.66
N GLN A 319 -2.28 1.96 -14.72
CA GLN A 319 -2.04 2.82 -15.89
C GLN A 319 -0.53 3.03 -16.10
N TRP A 320 0.21 3.25 -15.01
CA TRP A 320 1.66 3.38 -15.11
C TRP A 320 2.34 2.10 -15.63
N PHE A 321 1.99 0.92 -15.09
CA PHE A 321 2.53 -0.34 -15.61
C PHE A 321 2.11 -0.62 -17.04
N LYS A 322 0.90 -0.20 -17.43
CA LYS A 322 0.44 -0.31 -18.80
C LYS A 322 1.31 0.54 -19.74
N SER A 323 1.52 1.81 -19.41
CA SER A 323 2.43 2.71 -20.14
C SER A 323 3.86 2.17 -20.17
N PHE A 324 4.33 1.52 -19.09
CA PHE A 324 5.65 0.87 -19.04
C PHE A 324 5.78 -0.26 -20.08
N PHE A 325 4.76 -1.12 -20.22
CA PHE A 325 4.75 -2.18 -21.22
C PHE A 325 4.61 -1.63 -22.63
N ASP A 326 3.71 -0.66 -22.85
CA ASP A 326 3.50 0.01 -24.14
C ASP A 326 4.67 0.94 -24.54
N ASN A 327 5.61 1.22 -23.62
CA ASN A 327 6.71 2.17 -23.79
C ASN A 327 6.22 3.59 -24.12
N GLU A 328 5.18 4.03 -23.42
CA GLU A 328 4.54 5.33 -23.57
C GLU A 328 4.77 6.21 -22.33
N HIS A 329 4.51 7.51 -22.47
CA HIS A 329 4.47 8.47 -21.34
C HIS A 329 5.74 8.55 -20.50
N GLY A 330 6.91 8.23 -21.08
CA GLY A 330 8.18 8.25 -20.35
C GLY A 330 8.25 7.25 -19.19
N ALA A 331 7.43 6.19 -19.21
CA ALA A 331 7.28 5.28 -18.08
C ALA A 331 8.55 4.45 -17.83
N ARG A 332 9.25 4.01 -18.89
CA ARG A 332 10.51 3.28 -18.74
C ARG A 332 11.62 4.18 -18.21
N GLU A 333 11.67 5.43 -18.61
CA GLU A 333 12.64 6.43 -18.16
C GLU A 333 12.48 6.77 -16.66
N ASN A 334 11.28 6.55 -16.10
CA ASN A 334 10.97 6.81 -14.69
C ASN A 334 10.75 5.52 -13.87
N ALA A 335 11.22 4.37 -14.34
CA ALA A 335 11.02 3.09 -13.66
C ALA A 335 11.71 3.03 -12.28
N ASP A 336 12.84 3.72 -12.13
CA ASP A 336 13.56 3.88 -10.87
C ASP A 336 12.76 4.72 -9.84
N LEU A 337 12.06 5.76 -10.28
CA LEU A 337 11.16 6.53 -9.43
C LEU A 337 9.93 5.73 -9.02
N MET A 338 9.38 4.92 -9.92
CA MET A 338 8.32 3.96 -9.55
C MET A 338 8.84 2.93 -8.54
N LEU A 339 10.04 2.39 -8.75
CA LEU A 339 10.65 1.47 -7.79
C LEU A 339 10.84 2.14 -6.41
N LEU A 340 11.34 3.38 -6.38
CA LEU A 340 11.44 4.16 -5.14
C LEU A 340 10.08 4.33 -4.45
N TYR A 341 9.03 4.67 -5.21
CA TYR A 341 7.67 4.78 -4.69
C TYR A 341 7.19 3.48 -4.03
N LEU A 342 7.38 2.34 -4.71
CA LEU A 342 6.98 1.02 -4.18
C LEU A 342 7.77 0.62 -2.93
N ILE A 343 9.07 0.92 -2.88
CA ILE A 343 9.92 0.67 -1.71
C ILE A 343 9.44 1.52 -0.53
N ILE A 344 9.23 2.84 -0.72
CA ILE A 344 8.73 3.72 0.35
C ILE A 344 7.35 3.24 0.83
N LYS A 345 6.45 2.88 -0.08
CA LYS A 345 5.13 2.33 0.24
C LYS A 345 5.24 1.08 1.13
N CYS A 346 6.12 0.14 0.80
CA CYS A 346 6.35 -1.07 1.60
C CYS A 346 6.97 -0.76 2.97
N LYS A 347 7.86 0.23 3.06
CA LYS A 347 8.49 0.64 4.32
C LYS A 347 7.50 1.32 5.26
N VAL A 348 6.59 2.14 4.74
CA VAL A 348 5.47 2.67 5.51
C VAL A 348 4.49 1.57 5.91
N ARG A 349 4.20 0.63 5.01
CA ARG A 349 3.34 -0.53 5.28
C ARG A 349 3.85 -1.39 6.42
N ARG A 350 5.16 -1.67 6.45
CA ARG A 350 5.84 -2.44 7.49
C ARG A 350 5.51 -1.93 8.90
N GLU A 351 5.41 -0.62 9.06
CA GLU A 351 5.09 0.03 10.34
C GLU A 351 3.59 -0.08 10.67
N PHE A 352 2.70 0.27 9.73
CA PHE A 352 1.24 0.24 9.99
C PHE A 352 0.66 -1.16 10.14
N VAL A 353 1.14 -2.13 9.35
CA VAL A 353 0.73 -3.54 9.43
C VAL A 353 1.48 -4.27 10.55
N GLN A 354 2.51 -3.63 11.13
CA GLN A 354 3.34 -4.18 12.20
C GLN A 354 3.98 -5.51 11.84
N THR A 355 4.45 -5.64 10.59
CA THR A 355 5.24 -6.80 10.13
C THR A 355 6.73 -6.64 10.45
N ASN A 356 7.11 -5.54 11.11
CA ASN A 356 8.46 -5.33 11.60
C ASN A 356 8.89 -6.41 12.60
N ASN A 357 10.20 -6.53 12.81
CA ASN A 357 10.74 -7.61 13.65
C ASN A 357 10.57 -7.36 15.16
N LEU A 358 10.03 -6.21 15.58
CA LEU A 358 9.78 -5.91 16.99
C LEU A 358 8.46 -6.53 17.44
N ARG A 359 8.48 -7.17 18.60
CA ARG A 359 7.32 -7.83 19.20
C ARG A 359 7.07 -7.29 20.59
N GLY A 360 5.80 -7.26 21.00
CA GLY A 360 5.40 -6.93 22.38
C GLY A 360 4.47 -5.72 22.49
N PHE A 361 3.91 -5.54 23.70
CA PHE A 361 2.88 -4.54 23.98
C PHE A 361 3.37 -3.10 23.83
N VAL A 362 4.63 -2.82 24.16
CA VAL A 362 5.24 -1.48 23.97
C VAL A 362 5.31 -1.11 22.49
N ASN A 363 5.77 -2.04 21.63
CA ASN A 363 5.77 -1.84 20.19
C ASN A 363 4.34 -1.54 19.70
N PHE A 364 3.34 -2.33 20.13
CA PHE A 364 1.93 -2.10 19.78
C PHE A 364 1.41 -0.72 20.23
N GLN A 365 1.73 -0.27 21.45
CA GLN A 365 1.31 1.02 21.99
C GLN A 365 1.88 2.21 21.21
N ASP A 366 3.15 2.12 20.77
CA ASP A 366 3.81 3.18 19.99
C ASP A 366 3.02 3.50 18.70
N TYR A 367 2.36 2.51 18.09
CA TYR A 367 1.57 2.68 16.85
C TYR A 367 0.09 3.00 17.10
N ASP A 368 -0.50 2.62 18.23
CA ASP A 368 -1.94 2.80 18.49
C ASP A 368 -2.30 4.27 18.75
N HIS A 369 -1.39 5.05 19.35
CA HIS A 369 -1.59 6.48 19.63
C HIS A 369 -1.67 7.35 18.37
N GLU A 370 -1.07 6.92 17.26
CA GLU A 370 -0.97 7.66 16.00
C GLU A 370 -2.21 7.54 15.11
N LYS A 371 -3.17 6.67 15.50
CA LYS A 371 -4.49 6.57 14.87
C LYS A 371 -5.42 7.74 15.21
N VAL A 372 -5.03 8.60 16.17
CA VAL A 372 -5.86 9.70 16.69
C VAL A 372 -5.00 10.94 16.94
N SER A 373 -4.54 11.61 15.89
CA SER A 373 -3.88 12.93 16.02
C SER A 373 -4.86 14.02 15.58
N THR A 374 -5.03 15.03 16.43
CA THR A 374 -6.00 16.14 16.29
C THR A 374 -5.42 17.30 15.48
N LEU A 375 -6.22 17.86 14.58
CA LEU A 375 -5.86 18.93 13.64
C LEU A 375 -6.79 20.16 13.76
N ASP A 376 -6.45 21.25 13.06
CA ASP A 376 -7.21 22.52 13.00
C ASP A 376 -8.66 22.35 12.51
N THR A 377 -9.55 23.32 12.70
CA THR A 377 -11.01 23.12 12.58
C THR A 377 -11.56 22.66 11.21
N GLU A 378 -10.94 23.03 10.09
CA GLU A 378 -11.34 22.52 8.75
C GLU A 378 -10.76 21.12 8.49
N GLU A 379 -9.51 20.88 8.90
CA GLU A 379 -8.93 19.54 8.91
C GLU A 379 -9.70 18.62 9.85
N GLU A 380 -10.25 19.12 10.96
CA GLU A 380 -11.08 18.37 11.90
C GLU A 380 -12.39 17.88 11.26
N LYS A 381 -13.01 18.70 10.40
CA LYS A 381 -14.20 18.29 9.63
C LYS A 381 -13.86 17.19 8.64
N TRP A 382 -12.79 17.38 7.87
CA TRP A 382 -12.32 16.38 6.90
C TRP A 382 -11.95 15.08 7.63
N GLU A 383 -11.17 15.13 8.70
CA GLU A 383 -10.75 13.97 9.50
C GLU A 383 -11.94 13.24 10.13
N LYS A 384 -12.97 13.96 10.57
CA LYS A 384 -14.19 13.35 11.09
C LYS A 384 -14.95 12.60 10.01
N ALA A 385 -15.11 13.20 8.83
CA ALA A 385 -15.77 12.58 7.68
C ALA A 385 -14.94 11.41 7.13
N PHE A 386 -13.62 11.53 7.11
CA PHE A 386 -12.67 10.48 6.72
C PHE A 386 -12.73 9.29 7.68
N ARG A 387 -12.76 9.54 8.99
CA ARG A 387 -12.94 8.51 10.02
C ARG A 387 -14.30 7.81 9.93
N GLU A 388 -15.36 8.51 9.53
CA GLU A 388 -16.63 7.87 9.24
C GLU A 388 -16.49 6.86 8.09
N ILE A 389 -15.79 7.23 7.01
CA ILE A 389 -15.54 6.33 5.88
C ILE A 389 -14.75 5.10 6.32
N THR A 390 -13.73 5.25 7.18
CA THR A 390 -12.95 4.09 7.65
C THR A 390 -13.80 3.08 8.42
N TYR A 391 -14.71 3.56 9.29
CA TYR A 391 -15.64 2.70 10.00
C TYR A 391 -16.69 2.07 9.08
N ARG A 392 -17.22 2.85 8.12
CA ARG A 392 -18.15 2.31 7.11
C ARG A 392 -17.49 1.23 6.28
N TYR A 393 -16.26 1.45 5.82
CA TYR A 393 -15.46 0.46 5.10
C TYR A 393 -15.27 -0.82 5.92
N ALA A 394 -14.86 -0.72 7.18
CA ALA A 394 -14.64 -1.90 8.04
C ALA A 394 -15.90 -2.77 8.17
N VAL A 395 -17.06 -2.14 8.36
CA VAL A 395 -18.35 -2.84 8.45
C VAL A 395 -18.76 -3.41 7.10
N GLN A 396 -18.72 -2.61 6.04
CA GLN A 396 -19.20 -3.01 4.71
C GLN A 396 -18.38 -4.14 4.11
N THR A 397 -17.05 -4.10 4.28
CA THR A 397 -16.17 -5.20 3.84
C THR A 397 -16.36 -6.47 4.67
N SER A 398 -16.71 -6.36 5.95
CA SER A 398 -17.06 -7.52 6.78
C SER A 398 -18.37 -8.18 6.34
N CYS A 399 -19.33 -7.40 5.84
CA CYS A 399 -20.58 -7.94 5.28
C CYS A 399 -20.35 -8.75 3.98
N GLY A 400 -19.30 -8.40 3.20
CA GLY A 400 -19.03 -8.98 1.89
C GLY A 400 -20.18 -8.80 0.89
N ASP A 401 -20.18 -9.61 -0.18
CA ASP A 401 -21.25 -9.60 -1.20
C ASP A 401 -22.51 -10.39 -0.77
N LYS A 402 -22.59 -10.80 0.50
CA LYS A 402 -23.57 -11.77 1.00
C LYS A 402 -24.75 -11.10 1.72
N LYS A 403 -25.95 -11.64 1.50
CA LYS A 403 -27.26 -11.05 1.86
C LYS A 403 -27.71 -11.33 3.30
N ARG A 404 -26.95 -12.13 4.07
CA ARG A 404 -27.21 -12.44 5.49
C ARG A 404 -25.89 -12.55 6.23
N PHE A 405 -25.68 -11.66 7.20
CA PHE A 405 -24.45 -11.60 8.00
C PHE A 405 -24.74 -11.06 9.40
N ASN A 406 -24.04 -11.59 10.40
CA ASN A 406 -24.11 -11.11 11.78
C ASN A 406 -22.71 -10.68 12.21
N LEU A 407 -22.55 -9.38 12.46
CA LEU A 407 -21.30 -8.76 12.91
C LEU A 407 -21.41 -8.35 14.37
N GLU A 408 -20.55 -8.88 15.23
CA GLU A 408 -20.33 -8.35 16.57
C GLU A 408 -19.09 -7.45 16.57
N ALA A 409 -19.32 -6.13 16.44
CA ALA A 409 -18.25 -5.14 16.37
C ALA A 409 -17.94 -4.56 17.77
N ARG A 410 -16.68 -4.74 18.20
CA ARG A 410 -16.14 -4.23 19.45
C ARG A 410 -15.59 -2.83 19.26
N VAL A 411 -16.10 -1.89 20.05
CA VAL A 411 -15.79 -0.45 19.93
C VAL A 411 -15.36 0.07 21.29
N THR A 412 -14.39 0.98 21.31
CA THR A 412 -14.04 1.71 22.53
C THR A 412 -15.22 2.57 23.00
N PRO A 413 -15.45 2.71 24.33
CA PRO A 413 -16.60 3.45 24.86
C PRO A 413 -16.74 4.88 24.30
N ASN A 414 -15.61 5.56 24.05
CA ASN A 414 -15.60 6.93 23.53
C ASN A 414 -16.13 7.02 22.09
N ASN A 415 -15.99 5.96 21.29
CA ASN A 415 -16.38 5.93 19.87
C ASN A 415 -17.76 5.30 19.66
N ILE A 416 -18.36 4.62 20.65
CA ILE A 416 -19.61 3.87 20.44
C ILE A 416 -20.77 4.77 19.97
N ARG A 417 -20.85 6.01 20.48
CA ARG A 417 -21.93 6.94 20.14
C ARG A 417 -21.82 7.47 18.71
N SER A 418 -20.60 7.68 18.21
CA SER A 418 -20.38 8.12 16.82
C SER A 418 -20.63 6.96 15.86
N VAL A 419 -20.04 5.79 16.12
CA VAL A 419 -20.20 4.57 15.32
C VAL A 419 -21.68 4.20 15.20
N ARG A 420 -22.44 4.19 16.30
CA ARG A 420 -23.89 3.87 16.28
C ARG A 420 -24.74 4.76 15.36
N LYS A 421 -24.32 5.99 15.07
CA LYS A 421 -25.09 6.94 14.25
C LYS A 421 -24.79 6.84 12.75
N MET A 422 -23.77 6.09 12.35
CA MET A 422 -23.33 6.02 10.95
C MET A 422 -24.32 5.18 10.12
N ASN A 423 -24.48 5.54 8.85
CA ASN A 423 -25.29 4.78 7.92
C ASN A 423 -24.42 3.74 7.18
N TYR A 424 -24.42 2.51 7.69
CA TYR A 424 -23.69 1.40 7.08
C TYR A 424 -24.37 0.82 5.84
N ARG A 425 -25.64 1.16 5.58
CA ARG A 425 -26.40 0.64 4.44
C ARG A 425 -26.18 1.43 3.16
N GLN A 426 -25.83 2.71 3.27
CA GLN A 426 -25.50 3.56 2.12
C GLN A 426 -24.08 3.26 1.62
N ALA A 427 -23.85 3.27 0.32
CA ALA A 427 -22.52 3.15 -0.27
C ALA A 427 -21.60 4.32 0.14
N ILE A 428 -20.29 4.06 0.25
CA ILE A 428 -19.30 5.10 0.62
C ILE A 428 -19.27 6.23 -0.42
N PHE A 429 -19.44 5.89 -1.69
CA PHE A 429 -19.50 6.83 -2.81
C PHE A 429 -20.87 6.77 -3.48
N GLY A 430 -21.32 7.92 -3.97
CA GLY A 430 -22.62 8.07 -4.61
C GLY A 430 -23.80 7.91 -3.65
N ASP A 431 -25.01 7.84 -4.24
CA ASP A 431 -26.28 7.84 -3.52
C ASP A 431 -26.95 6.44 -3.45
N SER A 432 -26.25 5.40 -3.90
CA SER A 432 -26.78 4.05 -3.95
C SER A 432 -26.75 3.36 -2.57
N ASP A 433 -27.64 2.39 -2.39
CA ASP A 433 -27.60 1.48 -1.24
C ASP A 433 -26.53 0.41 -1.47
N PHE A 434 -25.61 0.26 -0.52
CA PHE A 434 -24.71 -0.88 -0.42
C PHE A 434 -25.48 -2.13 0.05
N LEU A 435 -26.33 -1.98 1.08
CA LEU A 435 -27.20 -3.05 1.61
C LEU A 435 -28.67 -2.76 1.28
N GLN A 436 -29.28 -3.62 0.48
CA GLN A 436 -30.68 -3.53 0.06
C GLN A 436 -31.63 -3.69 1.25
N ARG A 437 -32.86 -3.18 1.14
CA ARG A 437 -33.84 -3.23 2.25
C ARG A 437 -34.19 -4.65 2.72
N ASN A 438 -34.10 -5.64 1.84
CA ASN A 438 -34.36 -7.05 2.14
C ASN A 438 -33.15 -7.75 2.77
N ASP A 439 -31.97 -7.14 2.73
CA ASP A 439 -30.81 -7.66 3.43
C ASP A 439 -31.04 -7.48 4.93
N ASN A 440 -30.78 -8.54 5.69
CA ASN A 440 -30.97 -8.57 7.14
C ASN A 440 -29.63 -8.65 7.88
N PRO A 441 -28.67 -7.73 7.65
CA PRO A 441 -27.44 -7.72 8.41
C PRO A 441 -27.73 -7.25 9.84
N SER A 442 -27.30 -8.02 10.83
CA SER A 442 -27.33 -7.56 12.22
C SER A 442 -25.93 -7.09 12.61
N ILE A 443 -25.83 -5.82 13.01
CA ILE A 443 -24.61 -5.26 13.58
C ILE A 443 -24.87 -5.07 15.07
N THR A 444 -24.20 -5.86 15.89
CA THR A 444 -24.19 -5.74 17.34
C THR A 444 -22.95 -4.98 17.75
N LEU A 445 -23.11 -3.86 18.46
CA LEU A 445 -21.99 -3.09 18.99
C LEU A 445 -21.74 -3.48 20.44
N ILE A 446 -20.51 -3.90 20.75
CA ILE A 446 -20.07 -4.22 22.11
C ILE A 446 -19.02 -3.22 22.56
N ALA A 447 -19.22 -2.64 23.75
CA ALA A 447 -18.21 -1.79 24.37
C ALA A 447 -17.02 -2.66 24.83
N HIS A 448 -15.82 -2.36 24.31
CA HIS A 448 -14.58 -3.02 24.69
C HIS A 448 -13.66 -2.05 25.42
N PHE A 449 -13.32 -2.37 26.66
CA PHE A 449 -12.45 -1.56 27.51
C PHE A 449 -10.98 -1.96 27.30
N ILE A 450 -10.15 -0.99 26.92
CA ILE A 450 -8.72 -1.20 26.71
C ILE A 450 -8.05 -1.44 28.08
N LYS A 451 -7.26 -2.51 28.19
CA LYS A 451 -6.50 -2.82 29.40
C LYS A 451 -5.35 -1.81 29.55
N GLY A 452 -5.28 -1.13 30.70
CA GLY A 452 -4.16 -0.26 31.04
C GLY A 452 -2.87 -1.04 31.28
N VAL A 453 -1.72 -0.34 31.20
CA VAL A 453 -0.42 -0.92 31.59
C VAL A 453 -0.49 -1.27 33.08
N ASP A 454 -0.20 -2.53 33.43
CA ASP A 454 0.02 -2.91 34.83
C ASP A 454 1.34 -2.29 35.31
N ASN A 455 1.26 -1.22 36.10
CA ASN A 455 2.45 -0.55 36.69
C ASN A 455 3.21 -1.42 37.71
N SER A 456 2.75 -2.64 37.99
CA SER A 456 3.30 -3.55 39.01
C SER A 456 4.60 -4.25 38.60
N HIS A 457 5.04 -4.16 37.34
CA HIS A 457 6.27 -4.82 36.86
C HIS A 457 7.50 -3.91 36.72
N VAL A 458 7.36 -2.59 36.87
CA VAL A 458 8.51 -1.67 36.80
C VAL A 458 9.34 -1.71 38.10
N ASP A 459 8.72 -2.03 39.24
CA ASP A 459 9.41 -2.08 40.53
C ASP A 459 10.24 -3.37 40.75
N MET A 460 9.99 -4.45 39.99
CA MET A 460 10.75 -5.70 40.14
C MET A 460 12.08 -5.74 39.35
N LEU A 461 12.30 -4.81 38.41
CA LEU A 461 13.52 -4.77 37.60
C LEU A 461 14.58 -3.80 38.16
N ILE A 462 14.24 -2.99 39.17
CA ILE A 462 15.17 -2.03 39.79
C ILE A 462 15.80 -2.58 41.09
N TYR A 463 15.26 -3.63 41.69
CA TYR A 463 15.83 -4.28 42.89
C TYR A 463 16.48 -5.65 42.60
N GLY A 464 17.33 -5.67 41.58
CA GLY A 464 18.05 -6.88 41.15
C GLY A 464 19.54 -6.68 40.91
N LYS A 465 20.21 -5.78 41.64
CA LYS A 465 21.68 -5.78 41.76
C LYS A 465 22.14 -5.30 43.13
N HIS A 466 22.82 -6.24 43.81
CA HIS A 466 23.57 -6.19 45.07
C HIS A 466 22.80 -6.36 46.37
#